data_AF-A0A8J6TJ82-F1
#
_entry.id   AF-A0A8J6TJ82-F1
#
_cell.length_a   1.000
_cell.length_b   1.000
_cell.length_c   1.000
_cell.angle_alpha   90.00
_cell.angle_beta   90.00
_cell.angle_gamma   90.00
#
_symmetry.space_group_name_H-M   'P 1'
#
loop_
_entity.id
_entity.type
_entity.pdbx_description
1 polymer ?
#
loop_
_entity_poly.entity_id
_entity_poly.type
_entity_poly.pdbx_seq_one_letter_code
_entity_poly.pdbx_strand_id
1 'polypeptide(L)'
;MFVLNVLSESAEGPDLTWLLWLVLGLFALIVIIGWIASIKGDKSVQSASSASDDLKKLEGIGPKVEKILNNAGVTTYAGLAAMGAKKIDEILDAANLQMMDSAGWIEQAVLANKGDWDALDTLIDELKGGRRA
;
A
#
# COMPACT_ATOMS: atom_id res chain seq x y z
N MET A 1 20.20 -51.62 60.77
CA MET A 1 20.23 -51.17 59.37
C MET A 1 19.19 -50.06 59.17
N PHE A 2 19.56 -48.81 59.41
CA PHE A 2 18.81 -47.64 58.95
C PHE A 2 19.86 -46.60 58.56
N VAL A 3 20.08 -46.45 57.26
CA VAL A 3 21.03 -45.53 56.67
C VAL A 3 20.43 -44.12 56.78
N LEU A 4 21.11 -43.23 57.49
CA LEU A 4 20.77 -41.81 57.56
C LEU A 4 21.06 -41.16 56.20
N ASN A 5 20.03 -41.06 55.36
CA ASN A 5 20.03 -40.25 54.13
C ASN A 5 19.61 -38.79 54.44
N VAL A 6 20.21 -38.20 55.46
CA VAL A 6 19.98 -36.81 55.85
C VAL A 6 21.34 -36.16 55.80
N LEU A 7 21.62 -35.46 54.69
CA LEU A 7 22.55 -34.33 54.53
C LEU A 7 22.76 -34.09 53.02
N SER A 8 21.72 -33.64 52.34
CA SER A 8 21.86 -32.81 51.15
C SER A 8 20.91 -31.63 51.34
N GLU A 9 21.30 -30.77 52.27
CA GLU A 9 20.81 -29.41 52.39
C GLU A 9 21.27 -28.64 51.14
N SER A 10 20.56 -28.85 50.03
CA SER A 10 20.71 -28.02 48.84
C SER A 10 20.01 -26.71 49.14
N ALA A 11 20.78 -25.64 49.36
CA ALA A 11 20.25 -24.30 49.54
C ALA A 11 19.41 -23.90 48.31
N GLU A 12 18.10 -24.11 48.40
CA GLU A 12 17.13 -23.60 47.44
C GLU A 12 17.00 -22.09 47.67
N GLY A 13 17.97 -21.33 47.15
CA GLY A 13 17.82 -19.88 47.00
C GLY A 13 16.55 -19.58 46.18
N PRO A 14 15.90 -18.42 46.37
CA PRO A 14 14.69 -18.07 45.64
C PRO A 14 14.93 -18.24 44.15
N ASP A 15 14.11 -19.06 43.49
CA ASP A 15 14.28 -19.43 42.11
C ASP A 15 14.16 -18.18 41.24
N LEU A 16 15.30 -17.64 40.81
CA LEU A 16 15.37 -16.45 39.95
C LEU A 16 14.74 -16.69 38.56
N THR A 17 14.23 -17.90 38.29
CA THR A 17 13.40 -18.24 37.14
C THR A 17 12.14 -17.40 37.06
N TRP A 18 11.49 -17.09 38.18
CA TRP A 18 10.36 -16.15 38.18
C TRP A 18 10.80 -14.73 37.77
N LEU A 19 11.99 -14.30 38.21
CA LEU A 19 12.56 -13.00 37.80
C LEU A 19 12.94 -12.98 36.31
N LEU A 20 13.32 -14.10 35.71
CA LEU A 20 13.51 -14.22 34.27
C LEU A 20 12.19 -14.03 33.51
N TRP A 21 11.09 -14.67 33.94
CA TRP A 21 9.78 -14.44 33.33
C TRP A 21 9.26 -13.02 33.55
N LEU A 22 9.58 -12.38 34.67
CA LEU A 22 9.23 -10.98 34.97
C LEU A 22 9.98 -10.01 34.03
N VAL A 23 11.29 -10.19 33.85
CA VAL A 23 12.09 -9.38 32.92
C VAL A 23 11.69 -9.63 31.47
N LEU A 24 11.42 -10.87 31.09
CA LEU A 24 10.97 -11.22 29.74
C LEU A 24 9.57 -10.66 29.44
N GLY A 25 8.66 -10.70 30.42
CA GLY A 25 7.32 -10.13 30.31
C GLY A 25 7.35 -8.60 30.23
N LEU A 26 8.20 -7.94 31.00
CA LEU A 26 8.39 -6.49 30.95
C LEU A 26 9.00 -6.06 29.61
N PHE A 27 9.99 -6.81 29.10
CA PHE A 27 10.56 -6.59 27.76
C PHE A 27 9.51 -6.76 26.66
N ALA A 28 8.72 -7.82 26.70
CA ALA A 28 7.63 -8.06 25.74
C ALA A 28 6.58 -6.94 25.79
N LEU A 29 6.26 -6.43 26.98
CA LEU A 29 5.30 -5.34 27.16
C LEU A 29 5.82 -4.01 26.59
N ILE A 30 7.11 -3.70 26.75
CA ILE A 30 7.74 -2.52 26.10
C ILE A 30 7.71 -2.66 24.58
N VAL A 31 8.00 -3.85 24.04
CA VAL A 31 7.94 -4.09 22.59
C VAL A 31 6.52 -3.94 22.07
N ILE A 32 5.51 -4.49 22.76
CA ILE A 32 4.10 -4.39 22.35
C ILE A 32 3.61 -2.94 22.42
N ILE A 33 3.99 -2.17 23.44
CA ILE A 33 3.64 -0.74 23.55
C ILE A 33 4.35 0.08 22.47
N GLY A 34 5.63 -0.21 22.19
CA GLY A 34 6.37 0.39 21.09
C GLY A 34 5.75 0.08 19.72
N TRP A 35 5.26 -1.15 19.54
CA TRP A 35 4.56 -1.57 18.32
C TRP A 35 3.19 -0.88 18.19
N ILE A 36 2.42 -0.77 19.27
CA ILE A 36 1.11 -0.09 19.27
C ILE A 36 1.27 1.42 19.01
N ALA A 37 2.33 2.06 19.53
CA ALA A 37 2.64 3.45 19.21
C ALA A 37 3.11 3.64 17.75
N SER A 38 3.75 2.63 17.16
CA SER A 38 4.23 2.66 15.78
C SER A 38 3.16 2.38 14.71
N ILE A 39 1.98 1.86 15.08
CA ILE A 39 0.88 1.57 14.13
C ILE A 39 0.06 2.83 13.78
N LYS A 40 0.35 3.98 14.39
CA LYS A 40 -0.36 5.24 14.12
C LYS A 40 0.46 6.17 13.21
N GLY A 41 0.75 5.71 12.00
CA GLY A 41 1.43 6.57 11.04
C GLY A 41 1.91 5.90 9.77
N ASP A 42 1.00 5.42 8.92
CA ASP A 42 1.24 5.39 7.48
C ASP A 42 -0.03 5.80 6.74
N LYS A 43 -0.40 7.08 6.93
CA LYS A 43 -1.05 7.81 5.86
C LYS A 43 0.06 8.30 4.94
N SER A 44 0.01 7.83 3.69
CA SER A 44 0.58 8.46 2.51
C SER A 44 2.05 8.90 2.64
N VAL A 45 2.97 8.11 2.09
CA VAL A 45 3.62 8.40 0.82
C VAL A 45 4.32 7.09 0.42
N GLN A 46 3.66 6.25 -0.37
CA GLN A 46 4.38 5.32 -1.23
C GLN A 46 5.05 6.19 -2.31
N SER A 47 6.17 6.82 -1.97
CA SER A 47 7.09 7.33 -2.98
C SER A 47 7.62 6.09 -3.68
N ALA A 48 6.93 5.69 -4.74
CA ALA A 48 7.39 4.70 -5.67
C ALA A 48 8.81 5.11 -6.10
N SER A 49 9.72 4.19 -5.85
CA SER A 49 11.09 4.22 -6.31
C SER A 49 11.15 4.31 -7.82
N SER A 50 11.00 5.48 -8.44
CA SER A 50 11.24 5.69 -9.89
C SER A 50 10.57 4.66 -10.84
N ALA A 51 9.54 3.97 -10.37
CA ALA A 51 8.90 2.86 -11.06
C ALA A 51 7.58 3.37 -11.61
N SER A 52 7.37 3.16 -12.91
CA SER A 52 6.11 3.49 -13.57
C SER A 52 4.92 2.87 -12.83
N ASP A 53 3.84 3.62 -12.72
CA ASP A 53 2.56 3.11 -12.21
C ASP A 53 1.89 2.20 -13.24
N ASP A 54 1.02 1.32 -12.76
CA ASP A 54 0.19 0.44 -13.58
C ASP A 54 -1.09 1.16 -14.02
N LEU A 55 -1.02 1.89 -15.15
CA LEU A 55 -2.15 2.68 -15.64
C LEU A 55 -3.35 1.82 -16.03
N LYS A 56 -3.18 0.50 -16.21
CA LYS A 56 -4.30 -0.42 -16.50
C LYS A 56 -5.26 -0.59 -15.31
N LYS A 57 -4.92 -0.10 -14.12
CA LYS A 57 -5.87 -0.02 -13.01
C LYS A 57 -7.01 0.98 -13.26
N LEU A 58 -6.84 1.88 -14.22
CA LEU A 58 -7.87 2.85 -14.62
C LEU A 58 -8.75 2.20 -15.70
N GLU A 59 -10.06 2.28 -15.52
CA GLU A 59 -11.03 1.68 -16.45
C GLU A 59 -10.90 2.29 -17.85
N GLY A 60 -10.84 1.43 -18.87
CA GLY A 60 -10.67 1.85 -20.27
C GLY A 60 -9.21 1.98 -20.71
N ILE A 61 -8.23 1.96 -19.80
CA ILE A 61 -6.81 1.86 -20.15
C ILE A 61 -6.39 0.40 -20.28
N GLY A 62 -6.29 -0.08 -21.52
CA GLY A 62 -5.70 -1.39 -21.81
C GLY A 62 -4.17 -1.35 -22.04
N PRO A 63 -3.49 -2.50 -22.18
CA PRO A 63 -2.04 -2.58 -22.40
C PRO A 63 -1.54 -1.76 -23.60
N LYS A 64 -2.39 -1.61 -24.63
CA LYS A 64 -2.07 -0.80 -25.81
C LYS A 64 -2.04 0.70 -25.47
N VAL A 65 -3.04 1.19 -24.75
CA VAL A 65 -3.16 2.59 -24.34
C VAL A 65 -2.04 2.94 -23.36
N GLU A 66 -1.83 2.10 -22.35
CA GLU A 66 -0.73 2.25 -21.39
C GLU A 66 0.62 2.39 -22.10
N LYS A 67 0.90 1.55 -23.11
CA LYS A 67 2.15 1.65 -23.88
C LYS A 67 2.27 2.97 -24.64
N ILE A 68 1.19 3.48 -25.21
CA ILE A 68 1.17 4.76 -25.93
C ILE A 68 1.43 5.92 -24.96
N LEU A 69 0.76 5.93 -23.81
CA LEU A 69 0.94 6.92 -22.75
C LEU A 69 2.36 6.90 -22.19
N ASN A 70 2.90 5.70 -21.91
CA ASN A 70 4.27 5.52 -21.46
C ASN A 70 5.28 6.03 -22.48
N ASN A 71 5.07 5.75 -23.78
CA ASN A 71 5.92 6.29 -24.86
C ASN A 71 5.86 7.82 -24.96
N ALA A 72 4.73 8.42 -24.57
CA ALA A 72 4.57 9.87 -24.46
C ALA A 72 5.10 10.45 -23.13
N GLY A 73 5.72 9.62 -22.27
CA GLY A 73 6.29 10.03 -20.98
C GLY A 73 5.27 10.07 -19.83
N VAL A 74 4.05 9.60 -20.05
CA VAL A 74 3.01 9.50 -19.03
C VAL A 74 3.08 8.12 -18.41
N THR A 75 3.91 7.98 -17.39
CA THR A 75 4.18 6.70 -16.73
C THR A 75 3.67 6.61 -15.30
N THR A 76 3.01 7.66 -14.79
CA THR A 76 2.53 7.71 -13.40
C THR A 76 1.10 8.22 -13.34
N TYR A 77 0.35 7.84 -12.30
CA TYR A 77 -0.99 8.40 -12.03
C TYR A 77 -0.90 9.91 -11.82
N ALA A 78 0.15 10.38 -11.12
CA ALA A 78 0.43 11.80 -10.96
C ALA A 78 0.62 12.51 -12.31
N GLY A 79 1.41 11.91 -13.21
CA GLY A 79 1.66 12.44 -14.55
C GLY A 79 0.40 12.49 -15.41
N LEU A 80 -0.44 11.45 -15.33
CA LEU A 80 -1.70 11.40 -16.05
C LEU A 80 -2.72 12.41 -15.50
N ALA A 81 -2.85 12.52 -14.17
CA ALA A 81 -3.73 13.47 -13.51
C ALA A 81 -3.33 14.94 -13.73
N ALA A 82 -2.04 15.21 -13.85
CA ALA A 82 -1.52 16.55 -14.14
C ALA A 82 -1.59 16.91 -15.63
N MET A 83 -1.81 15.93 -16.51
CA MET A 83 -1.94 16.16 -17.94
C MET A 83 -3.35 16.64 -18.28
N GLY A 84 -3.45 17.69 -19.10
CA GLY A 84 -4.75 18.15 -19.59
C GLY A 84 -5.33 17.17 -20.61
N ALA A 85 -6.66 16.96 -20.58
CA ALA A 85 -7.39 16.07 -21.48
C ALA A 85 -6.97 16.26 -22.95
N LYS A 86 -6.86 17.52 -23.39
CA LYS A 86 -6.40 17.88 -24.74
C LYS A 86 -5.07 17.22 -25.15
N LYS A 87 -4.07 17.17 -24.26
CA LYS A 87 -2.78 16.55 -24.58
C LYS A 87 -2.90 15.03 -24.67
N ILE A 88 -3.73 14.43 -23.81
CA ILE A 88 -4.04 13.00 -23.86
C ILE A 88 -4.75 12.69 -25.19
N ASP A 89 -5.73 13.50 -25.58
CA ASP A 89 -6.45 13.38 -26.84
C ASP A 89 -5.50 13.47 -28.04
N GLU A 90 -4.56 14.43 -28.04
CA GLU A 90 -3.53 14.55 -29.08
C GLU A 90 -2.65 13.28 -29.20
N ILE A 91 -2.30 12.66 -28.06
CA ILE A 91 -1.54 11.40 -28.02
C ILE A 91 -2.39 10.24 -28.57
N LEU A 92 -3.67 10.18 -28.21
CA LEU A 92 -4.60 9.14 -28.66
C LEU A 92 -4.95 9.28 -30.16
N ASP A 93 -5.09 10.51 -30.66
CA ASP A 93 -5.33 10.83 -32.06
C ASP A 93 -4.22 10.29 -32.95
N ALA A 94 -2.96 10.49 -32.54
CA ALA A 94 -1.79 9.94 -33.25
C ALA A 94 -1.81 8.40 -33.31
N ALA A 95 -2.55 7.74 -32.41
CA ALA A 95 -2.71 6.30 -32.35
C ALA A 95 -4.05 5.79 -32.92
N ASN A 96 -4.88 6.67 -33.50
CA ASN A 96 -6.22 6.38 -34.01
C ASN A 96 -7.16 5.80 -32.92
N LEU A 97 -7.12 6.43 -31.74
CA LEU A 97 -7.80 6.01 -30.51
C LEU A 97 -8.75 7.10 -29.95
N GLN A 98 -9.34 7.90 -30.83
CA GLN A 98 -10.10 9.11 -30.50
C GLN A 98 -11.40 8.88 -29.72
N MET A 99 -11.87 7.63 -29.62
CA MET A 99 -13.16 7.29 -28.98
C MET A 99 -13.06 7.02 -27.48
N MET A 100 -11.89 7.22 -26.88
CA MET A 100 -11.65 6.97 -25.46
C MET A 100 -11.95 8.22 -24.61
N ASP A 101 -12.31 8.00 -23.34
CA ASP A 101 -12.62 9.08 -22.41
C ASP A 101 -11.39 9.48 -21.60
N SER A 102 -10.60 10.40 -22.16
CA SER A 102 -9.40 10.95 -21.50
C SER A 102 -9.73 11.72 -20.22
N ALA A 103 -10.91 12.34 -20.14
CA ALA A 103 -11.35 13.08 -18.96
C ALA A 103 -11.69 12.13 -17.80
N GLY A 104 -12.36 11.01 -18.10
CA GLY A 104 -12.61 9.94 -17.14
C GLY A 104 -11.31 9.36 -16.56
N TRP A 105 -10.30 9.16 -17.41
CA TRP A 105 -8.98 8.69 -16.95
C TRP A 105 -8.26 9.69 -16.03
N ILE A 106 -8.39 10.99 -16.28
CA ILE A 106 -7.83 12.02 -15.39
C ILE A 106 -8.48 11.94 -14.01
N GLU A 107 -9.82 11.83 -13.96
CA GLU A 107 -10.57 11.74 -12.70
C GLU A 107 -10.13 10.50 -11.90
N GLN A 108 -10.05 9.34 -12.55
CA GLN A 108 -9.57 8.10 -11.96
C GLN A 108 -8.10 8.19 -11.52
N ALA A 109 -7.23 8.82 -12.32
CA ALA A 109 -5.82 9.01 -11.99
C ALA A 109 -5.62 9.89 -10.77
N VAL A 110 -6.48 10.90 -10.54
CA VAL A 110 -6.44 11.72 -9.32
C VAL A 110 -6.71 10.86 -8.07
N LEU A 111 -7.67 9.93 -8.14
CA LEU A 111 -7.98 9.01 -7.03
C LEU A 111 -6.84 7.99 -6.82
N ALA A 112 -6.37 7.37 -7.90
CA ALA A 112 -5.26 6.41 -7.87
C ALA A 112 -3.96 7.04 -7.33
N ASN A 113 -3.65 8.28 -7.72
CA ASN A 113 -2.50 9.03 -7.22
C ASN A 113 -2.59 9.32 -5.72
N LYS A 114 -3.81 9.48 -5.18
CA LYS A 114 -4.04 9.61 -3.73
C LYS A 114 -4.01 8.27 -3.00
N GLY A 115 -3.97 7.15 -3.73
CA GLY A 115 -4.13 5.81 -3.18
C GLY A 115 -5.55 5.52 -2.69
N ASP A 116 -6.54 6.31 -3.14
CA ASP A 116 -7.94 6.19 -2.74
C ASP A 116 -8.65 5.13 -3.60
N TRP A 117 -8.26 3.87 -3.39
CA TRP A 117 -8.72 2.74 -4.20
C TRP A 117 -10.20 2.44 -4.00
N ASP A 118 -10.74 2.65 -2.79
CA ASP A 118 -12.18 2.48 -2.52
C ASP A 118 -13.03 3.51 -3.29
N ALA A 119 -12.60 4.78 -3.32
CA ALA A 119 -13.28 5.81 -4.11
C ALA A 119 -13.13 5.55 -5.61
N LEU A 120 -11.98 5.04 -6.05
CA LEU A 120 -11.78 4.65 -7.45
C LEU A 120 -12.70 3.50 -7.85
N ASP A 121 -12.83 2.46 -7.03
CA ASP A 121 -13.70 1.32 -7.30
C ASP A 121 -15.16 1.76 -7.38
N THR A 122 -15.60 2.60 -6.44
CA THR A 122 -16.94 3.23 -6.48
C THR A 122 -17.16 4.03 -7.76
N LEU A 123 -16.17 4.84 -8.16
CA LEU A 123 -16.25 5.60 -9.41
C LEU A 123 -16.34 4.67 -10.63
N ILE A 124 -15.57 3.58 -10.66
CA ILE A 124 -15.60 2.59 -11.75
C ILE A 124 -16.97 1.89 -11.80
N ASP A 125 -17.57 1.54 -10.66
CA ASP A 125 -18.91 0.95 -10.59
C ASP A 125 -20.01 1.89 -11.13
N GLU A 126 -19.83 3.20 -10.94
CA GLU A 126 -20.72 4.23 -11.49
C GLU A 126 -20.51 4.47 -12.99
N LEU A 127 -19.35 4.10 -13.53
CA LEU A 127 -19.02 4.24 -14.95
C LEU A 127 -19.51 3.01 -15.73
N LYS A 128 -20.01 3.23 -16.95
CA LYS A 128 -20.30 2.15 -17.91
C LYS A 128 -19.27 2.20 -19.04
N GLY A 129 -18.19 1.44 -18.90
CA GLY A 129 -17.14 1.39 -19.92
C GLY A 129 -16.35 2.69 -20.01
N GLY A 130 -16.03 3.28 -18.86
CA GLY A 130 -15.25 4.52 -18.74
C GLY A 130 -16.03 5.81 -19.04
N ARG A 131 -17.37 5.76 -19.14
CA ARG A 131 -18.24 6.94 -19.35
C ARG A 131 -19.34 6.98 -18.29
N ARG A 132 -19.76 8.18 -17.88
CA ARG A 132 -20.88 8.35 -16.94
C ARG A 132 -22.13 7.63 -17.48
N ALA A 133 -22.67 6.75 -16.64
CA ALA A 133 -23.71 5.77 -16.95
C ALA A 133 -25.11 6.33 -17.19
#